data_AF-A0A834HA22-F1
#
_entry.id   AF-A0A834HA22-F1
#
_cell.length_a   1.000
_cell.length_b   1.000
_cell.length_c   1.000
_cell.angle_alpha   90.00
_cell.angle_beta   90.00
_cell.angle_gamma   90.00
#
_symmetry.space_group_name_H-M   'P 1'
#
loop_
_entity.id
_entity.type
_entity.pdbx_description
1 polymer ?
#
loop_
_entity_poly.entity_id
_entity_poly.type
_entity_poly.pdbx_seq_one_letter_code
_entity_poly.pdbx_strand_id
1 'polypeptide(L)'
;MDRVLNVYEAGPRRNRGTIGEGKRSEESIKLPAAEFPSHLLMTMRMHSEVSSSLVRLSIGGKKFCTTVGTLTQREPDSMLAAMFSGRHTLCQDSEKGYVFVDRDGKHFRHILNWLRDGVVPTLEDNEYSELLREAEYYQLLGLIEGIHAALDKRKENEELDSELTRTDIIKCIQSEKVRFRGVNLSGLDLSKLDLSYVDFSYACLKNVFFSRANLQCAKFRDVDAEGSIFHNATLRECEFTGANLRGALLAGANLQSANLQGNYFTPI
;
A
#
# COMPACT_ATOMS: atom_id res chain seq x y z
N MET A 1 -14.53 27.46 -40.05
CA MET A 1 -13.62 28.37 -39.32
C MET A 1 -12.64 27.47 -38.57
N ASP A 2 -11.67 26.81 -39.18
CA ASP A 2 -10.57 27.22 -40.06
C ASP A 2 -9.37 27.83 -39.29
N ARG A 3 -8.19 27.19 -39.46
CA ARG A 3 -6.78 27.61 -39.21
C ARG A 3 -6.18 27.41 -37.80
N VAL A 4 -5.02 26.78 -37.54
CA VAL A 4 -3.72 26.49 -38.22
C VAL A 4 -2.74 27.69 -38.31
N LEU A 5 -1.52 27.50 -37.72
CA LEU A 5 -0.22 28.25 -37.80
C LEU A 5 -0.14 29.61 -37.04
N ASN A 6 0.98 30.15 -36.50
CA ASN A 6 2.41 29.82 -36.41
C ASN A 6 3.10 30.79 -35.39
N VAL A 7 4.12 30.31 -34.67
CA VAL A 7 5.54 30.81 -34.52
C VAL A 7 5.85 32.32 -34.43
N TYR A 8 6.70 32.74 -33.45
CA TYR A 8 7.85 33.71 -33.51
C TYR A 8 8.49 33.77 -32.09
N GLU A 9 9.66 33.21 -31.79
CA GLU A 9 11.07 33.66 -31.99
C GLU A 9 11.55 34.96 -31.31
N ALA A 10 12.80 34.86 -30.79
CA ALA A 10 13.84 35.88 -30.60
C ALA A 10 14.03 36.51 -29.20
N GLY A 11 15.14 36.11 -28.54
CA GLY A 11 15.77 36.86 -27.46
C GLY A 11 16.71 37.97 -27.97
N PRO A 12 17.41 38.70 -27.09
CA PRO A 12 18.52 39.56 -27.51
C PRO A 12 19.89 39.14 -26.95
N ARG A 13 20.89 39.57 -27.72
CA ARG A 13 22.29 39.20 -27.72
C ARG A 13 23.14 40.00 -26.74
N ARG A 14 24.27 39.38 -26.38
CA ARG A 14 25.46 39.95 -25.71
C ARG A 14 26.00 41.20 -26.41
N ASN A 15 26.59 42.10 -25.62
CA ASN A 15 27.66 42.98 -26.09
C ASN A 15 28.88 42.92 -25.16
N ARG A 16 30.08 42.90 -25.76
CA ARG A 16 31.42 42.80 -25.14
C ARG A 16 32.02 44.18 -24.89
N GLY A 17 32.89 44.30 -23.89
CA GLY A 17 33.90 45.34 -23.72
C GLY A 17 34.52 45.27 -22.32
N THR A 18 35.68 44.62 -22.13
CA THR A 18 37.08 45.16 -22.13
C THR A 18 37.66 45.33 -20.71
N ILE A 19 38.62 44.44 -20.44
CA ILE A 19 39.78 44.36 -19.54
C ILE A 19 40.20 45.63 -18.75
N GLY A 20 40.56 45.45 -17.47
CA GLY A 20 41.45 46.34 -16.71
C GLY A 20 41.60 45.97 -15.23
N GLU A 21 42.83 45.70 -14.78
CA GLU A 21 43.25 45.20 -13.46
C GLU A 21 43.01 46.17 -12.28
N GLY A 22 42.84 45.65 -11.06
CA GLY A 22 42.90 46.45 -9.83
C GLY A 22 42.71 45.63 -8.53
N LYS A 23 43.81 45.40 -7.79
CA LYS A 23 43.85 44.81 -6.44
C LYS A 23 43.15 45.73 -5.41
N ARG A 24 42.30 45.20 -4.51
CA ARG A 24 42.36 45.46 -3.04
C ARG A 24 41.25 44.79 -2.20
N SER A 25 41.70 44.18 -1.11
CA SER A 25 41.10 44.02 0.23
C SER A 25 39.73 43.36 0.41
N GLU A 26 39.75 42.22 1.09
CA GLU A 26 38.64 41.63 1.84
C GLU A 26 38.11 42.61 2.89
N GLU A 27 36.82 42.94 2.83
CA GLU A 27 36.10 43.61 3.91
C GLU A 27 34.92 42.73 4.35
N SER A 28 34.99 42.27 5.61
CA SER A 28 33.97 41.49 6.29
C SER A 28 32.79 42.40 6.67
N ILE A 29 31.61 42.12 6.12
CA ILE A 29 30.38 42.87 6.44
C ILE A 29 29.83 42.35 7.78
N LYS A 30 29.98 43.16 8.84
CA LYS A 30 29.24 43.04 10.11
C LYS A 30 27.90 43.75 9.99
N LEU A 31 26.79 43.03 10.22
CA LEU A 31 25.46 43.61 10.41
C LEU A 31 25.28 44.07 11.88
N PRO A 32 24.63 45.22 12.16
CA PRO A 32 24.49 45.74 13.51
C PRO A 32 23.31 45.10 14.26
N ALA A 33 23.46 44.95 15.58
CA ALA A 33 22.42 44.51 16.50
C ALA A 33 21.38 45.63 16.69
N ALA A 34 20.10 45.33 16.46
CA ALA A 34 18.99 46.21 16.80
C ALA A 34 18.34 45.72 18.11
N GLU A 35 18.47 46.53 19.16
CA GLU A 35 17.76 46.38 20.44
C GLU A 35 16.28 46.76 20.25
N PHE A 36 15.35 45.93 20.72
CA PHE A 36 13.91 46.21 20.70
C PHE A 36 13.41 46.73 22.06
N PRO A 37 12.54 47.75 22.13
CA PRO A 37 12.14 48.36 23.40
C PRO A 37 11.14 47.51 24.19
N SER A 38 11.37 47.42 25.50
CA SER A 38 10.65 46.57 26.49
C SER A 38 9.18 46.93 26.78
N HIS A 39 8.58 47.83 26.02
CA HIS A 39 7.20 48.30 26.25
C HIS A 39 6.16 47.64 25.32
N LEU A 40 6.59 46.96 24.25
CA LEU A 40 5.70 46.27 23.30
C LEU A 40 5.60 44.75 23.55
N LEU A 41 5.59 44.33 24.83
CA LEU A 41 5.43 42.92 25.23
C LEU A 41 4.19 42.70 26.12
N MET A 42 3.11 43.45 25.87
CA MET A 42 1.84 43.21 26.56
C MET A 42 0.70 43.32 25.55
N THR A 43 -0.17 42.31 25.57
CA THR A 43 -1.44 42.18 24.81
C THR A 43 -1.40 41.35 23.51
N MET A 44 -1.19 40.04 23.65
CA MET A 44 -1.96 39.07 22.86
C MET A 44 -2.77 38.21 23.83
N ARG A 45 -4.08 38.15 23.58
CA ARG A 45 -5.09 37.61 24.47
C ARG A 45 -4.92 36.10 24.71
N MET A 46 -5.08 35.75 25.98
CA MET A 46 -5.31 34.42 26.52
C MET A 46 -6.44 33.69 25.78
N HIS A 47 -6.08 32.62 25.09
CA HIS A 47 -6.99 31.51 24.77
C HIS A 47 -6.42 30.25 25.42
N SER A 48 -7.02 29.87 26.55
CA SER A 48 -6.94 28.60 27.29
C SER A 48 -5.61 27.82 27.27
N GLU A 49 -4.85 27.95 28.36
CA GLU A 49 -3.67 27.15 28.71
C GLU A 49 -3.98 25.65 28.84
N VAL A 50 -3.42 24.83 27.95
CA VAL A 50 -2.84 23.54 28.34
C VAL A 50 -1.34 23.76 28.24
N SER A 51 -0.70 24.02 29.38
CA SER A 51 0.76 24.22 29.46
C SER A 51 1.48 23.11 28.71
N SER A 52 2.23 23.44 27.66
CA SER A 52 3.08 22.51 26.94
C SER A 52 4.33 22.18 27.76
N SER A 53 4.13 21.73 28.99
CA SER A 53 5.20 21.35 29.92
C SER A 53 5.98 20.20 29.30
N LEU A 54 7.30 20.38 29.19
CA LEU A 54 8.20 19.33 28.75
C LEU A 54 8.20 18.20 29.78
N VAL A 55 8.23 16.98 29.27
CA VAL A 55 8.29 15.75 30.07
C VAL A 55 9.49 14.95 29.60
N ARG A 56 10.31 14.51 30.57
CA ARG A 56 11.43 13.62 30.34
C ARG A 56 11.06 12.23 30.83
N LEU A 57 11.21 11.24 29.96
CA LEU A 57 10.82 9.85 30.21
C LEU A 57 12.06 8.95 30.12
N SER A 58 12.13 7.95 31.00
CA SER A 58 13.13 6.89 30.93
C SER A 58 12.41 5.55 30.86
N ILE A 59 12.30 4.98 29.66
CA ILE A 59 11.60 3.72 29.38
C ILE A 59 12.63 2.59 29.29
N GLY A 60 12.74 1.77 30.33
CA GLY A 60 13.74 0.68 30.38
C GLY A 60 15.17 1.19 30.24
N GLY A 61 15.44 2.40 30.73
CA GLY A 61 16.73 3.09 30.61
C GLY A 61 16.92 3.92 29.33
N LYS A 62 16.03 3.81 28.34
CA LYS A 62 16.06 4.66 27.14
C LYS A 62 15.38 6.00 27.41
N LYS A 63 16.08 7.09 27.09
CA LYS A 63 15.67 8.46 27.41
C LYS A 63 14.87 9.07 26.27
N PHE A 64 13.72 9.64 26.60
CA PHE A 64 12.86 10.37 25.67
C PHE A 64 12.48 11.73 26.26
N CYS A 65 12.18 12.68 25.37
CA CYS A 65 11.68 13.99 25.73
C CYS A 65 10.47 14.31 24.84
N THR A 66 9.39 14.78 25.45
CA THR A 66 8.14 15.12 24.76
C THR A 66 7.36 16.17 25.57
N THR A 67 6.12 16.45 25.19
CA THR A 67 5.22 17.34 25.95
C THR A 67 4.08 16.56 26.60
N VAL A 68 3.53 17.08 27.70
CA VAL A 68 2.30 16.53 28.31
C VAL A 68 1.18 16.43 27.27
N GLY A 69 1.03 17.46 26.42
CA GLY A 69 0.04 17.46 25.34
C GLY A 69 0.18 16.26 24.41
N THR A 70 1.40 15.89 24.01
CA THR A 70 1.62 14.69 23.17
C THR A 70 1.12 13.41 23.85
N LEU A 71 1.35 13.26 25.16
CA LEU A 71 0.99 12.05 25.91
C LEU A 71 -0.50 11.96 26.26
N THR A 72 -1.24 13.07 26.16
CA THR A 72 -2.61 13.19 26.71
C THR A 72 -3.68 13.49 25.67
N GLN A 73 -3.33 14.11 24.52
CA GLN A 73 -4.33 14.64 23.59
C GLN A 73 -4.93 13.59 22.65
N ARG A 74 -4.09 12.73 22.06
CA ARG A 74 -4.57 11.81 21.02
C ARG A 74 -5.44 10.71 21.58
N GLU A 75 -5.08 10.20 22.74
CA GLU A 75 -5.78 9.09 23.38
C GLU A 75 -5.98 9.36 24.87
N PRO A 76 -7.00 10.15 25.21
CA PRO A 76 -7.23 10.63 26.58
C PRO A 76 -7.50 9.52 27.61
N ASP A 77 -7.97 8.37 27.14
CA ASP A 77 -8.29 7.21 27.98
C ASP A 77 -7.11 6.24 28.13
N SER A 78 -5.96 6.53 27.51
CA SER A 78 -4.75 5.70 27.63
C SER A 78 -4.11 5.78 29.01
N MET A 79 -3.29 4.78 29.34
CA MET A 79 -2.47 4.79 30.56
C MET A 79 -1.56 6.02 30.61
N LEU A 80 -0.95 6.38 29.47
CA LEU A 80 -0.07 7.56 29.38
C LEU A 80 -0.87 8.84 29.68
N ALA A 81 -2.06 8.99 29.10
CA ALA A 81 -2.90 10.15 29.39
C ALA A 81 -3.29 10.20 30.88
N ALA A 82 -3.65 9.07 31.49
CA ALA A 82 -3.97 8.99 32.91
C ALA A 82 -2.78 9.40 33.79
N MET A 83 -1.58 8.86 33.51
CA MET A 83 -0.33 9.17 34.23
C MET A 83 0.00 10.67 34.17
N PHE A 84 -0.17 11.29 33.00
CA PHE A 84 0.22 12.68 32.76
C PHE A 84 -0.95 13.68 32.80
N SER A 85 -2.13 13.25 33.27
CA SER A 85 -3.31 14.11 33.42
C SER A 85 -3.20 15.15 34.55
N GLY A 86 -2.13 15.11 35.34
CA GLY A 86 -1.96 15.93 36.55
C GLY A 86 -2.69 15.42 37.79
N ARG A 87 -3.43 14.30 37.66
CA ARG A 87 -4.16 13.66 38.78
C ARG A 87 -3.33 12.65 39.57
N HIS A 88 -2.17 12.24 39.04
CA HIS A 88 -1.29 11.26 39.67
C HIS A 88 0.06 11.90 40.02
N THR A 89 0.56 11.63 41.22
CA THR A 89 1.93 12.00 41.59
C THR A 89 2.90 11.02 40.95
N LEU A 90 3.66 11.48 39.96
CA LEU A 90 4.69 10.66 39.31
C LEU A 90 6.01 10.76 40.08
N CYS A 91 6.60 9.61 40.40
CA CYS A 91 7.95 9.56 40.97
C CYS A 91 8.95 9.98 39.90
N GLN A 92 9.66 11.08 40.14
CA GLN A 92 10.71 11.61 39.26
C GLN A 92 12.08 11.42 39.90
N ASP A 93 13.08 11.17 39.06
CA ASP A 93 14.48 11.20 39.48
C ASP A 93 14.84 12.59 40.05
N SER A 94 15.42 12.61 41.25
CA SER A 94 15.67 13.83 42.03
C SER A 94 16.75 14.74 41.42
N GLU A 95 17.61 14.23 40.54
CA GLU A 95 18.67 15.03 39.91
C GLU A 95 18.27 15.54 38.52
N LYS A 96 17.57 14.74 37.73
CA LYS A 96 17.37 14.99 36.29
C LYS A 96 15.91 15.13 35.86
N GLY A 97 14.96 14.86 36.75
CA GLY A 97 13.52 15.04 36.52
C GLY A 97 12.93 14.05 35.51
N TYR A 98 13.51 12.86 35.39
CA TYR A 98 12.98 11.81 34.52
C TYR A 98 11.88 11.02 35.24
N VAL A 99 10.75 10.81 34.56
CA VAL A 99 9.77 9.80 34.96
C VAL A 99 10.23 8.45 34.42
N PHE A 100 10.44 7.49 35.31
CA PHE A 100 10.85 6.14 34.95
C PHE A 100 9.65 5.24 34.67
N VAL A 101 9.75 4.44 33.62
CA VAL A 101 8.78 3.40 33.27
C VAL A 101 9.55 2.11 33.02
N ASP A 102 9.22 1.06 33.77
CA ASP A 102 9.89 -0.23 33.71
C ASP A 102 9.35 -1.10 32.56
N ARG A 103 9.63 -0.69 31.33
CA ARG A 103 9.18 -1.31 30.08
C ARG A 103 10.28 -1.30 29.04
N ASP A 104 10.14 -2.08 27.97
CA ASP A 104 11.12 -2.05 26.87
C ASP A 104 11.01 -0.76 26.06
N GLY A 105 12.06 0.07 26.11
CA GLY A 105 12.13 1.30 25.35
C GLY A 105 12.38 1.13 23.84
N LYS A 106 12.64 -0.10 23.32
CA LYS A 106 12.93 -0.37 21.90
C LYS A 106 11.91 0.27 20.96
N HIS A 107 10.62 0.07 21.22
CA HIS A 107 9.55 0.52 20.33
C HIS A 107 8.88 1.82 20.76
N PHE A 108 9.30 2.41 21.89
CA PHE A 108 8.66 3.61 22.42
C PHE A 108 8.76 4.83 21.49
N ARG A 109 9.76 4.86 20.60
CA ARG A 109 9.83 5.90 19.53
C ARG A 109 8.59 5.88 18.62
N HIS A 110 8.07 4.68 18.33
CA HIS A 110 6.93 4.50 17.44
C HIS A 110 5.64 4.96 18.11
N ILE A 111 5.49 4.64 19.39
CA ILE A 111 4.41 5.15 20.22
C ILE A 111 4.43 6.68 20.25
N LEU A 112 5.58 7.30 20.49
CA LEU A 112 5.68 8.77 20.50
C LEU A 112 5.37 9.40 19.14
N ASN A 113 5.84 8.81 18.05
CA ASN A 113 5.55 9.33 16.72
C ASN A 113 4.06 9.21 16.40
N TRP A 114 3.46 8.05 16.67
CA TRP A 114 2.03 7.84 16.50
C TRP A 114 1.20 8.82 17.37
N LEU A 115 1.60 9.07 18.61
CA LEU A 115 0.94 10.08 19.45
C LEU A 115 1.01 11.48 18.83
N ARG A 116 2.10 11.82 18.15
CA ARG A 116 2.29 13.12 17.46
C ARG A 116 1.46 13.22 16.19
N ASP A 117 1.68 12.33 15.22
CA ASP A 117 1.15 12.46 13.86
C ASP A 117 0.00 11.49 13.54
N GLY A 118 -0.20 10.43 14.34
CA GLY A 118 -1.24 9.41 14.15
C GLY A 118 -0.88 8.35 13.11
N VAL A 119 0.34 8.38 12.56
CA VAL A 119 0.76 7.47 11.50
C VAL A 119 1.25 6.17 12.12
N VAL A 120 0.62 5.06 11.73
CA VAL A 120 1.09 3.71 12.10
C VAL A 120 2.42 3.46 11.39
N PRO A 121 3.49 3.05 12.10
CA PRO A 121 4.78 2.83 11.47
C PRO A 121 4.72 1.65 10.50
N THR A 122 5.57 1.66 9.48
CA THR A 122 5.83 0.51 8.61
C THR A 122 6.95 -0.32 9.21
N LEU A 123 6.66 -1.54 9.64
CA LEU A 123 7.61 -2.45 10.32
C LEU A 123 7.56 -3.87 9.75
N GLU A 124 8.50 -4.71 10.16
CA GLU A 124 8.44 -6.17 9.97
C GLU A 124 7.45 -6.81 10.98
N ASP A 125 6.96 -8.02 10.70
CA ASP A 125 5.92 -8.69 11.50
C ASP A 125 6.35 -8.99 12.95
N ASN A 126 7.63 -9.33 13.12
CA ASN A 126 8.24 -9.52 14.44
C ASN A 126 8.23 -8.22 15.27
N GLU A 127 8.53 -7.09 14.64
CA GLU A 127 8.55 -5.76 15.24
C GLU A 127 7.14 -5.26 15.54
N TYR A 128 6.15 -5.54 14.69
CA TYR A 128 4.74 -5.27 15.01
C TYR A 128 4.28 -6.04 16.23
N SER A 129 4.67 -7.30 16.36
CA SER A 129 4.32 -8.12 17.53
C SER A 129 4.93 -7.58 18.83
N GLU A 130 6.11 -6.96 18.76
CA GLU A 130 6.74 -6.29 19.89
C GLU A 130 6.09 -4.92 20.19
N LEU A 131 5.80 -4.13 19.16
CA LEU A 131 5.11 -2.84 19.30
C LEU A 131 3.70 -3.02 19.86
N LEU A 132 2.97 -4.05 19.42
CA LEU A 132 1.61 -4.34 19.87
C LEU A 132 1.57 -4.60 21.38
N ARG A 133 2.52 -5.38 21.91
CA ARG A 133 2.67 -5.62 23.36
C ARG A 133 2.85 -4.34 24.17
N GLU A 134 3.59 -3.38 23.63
CA GLU A 134 3.74 -2.08 24.28
C GLU A 134 2.48 -1.21 24.12
N ALA A 135 1.85 -1.20 22.94
CA ALA A 135 0.60 -0.47 22.71
C ALA A 135 -0.52 -0.96 23.64
N GLU A 136 -0.65 -2.27 23.85
CA GLU A 136 -1.56 -2.88 24.83
C GLU A 136 -1.25 -2.44 26.25
N TYR A 137 0.04 -2.47 26.65
CA TYR A 137 0.45 -2.02 27.98
C TYR A 137 0.06 -0.56 28.23
N TYR A 138 0.34 0.34 27.29
CA TYR A 138 -0.02 1.76 27.41
C TYR A 138 -1.50 2.03 27.14
N GLN A 139 -2.29 1.01 26.78
CA GLN A 139 -3.72 1.09 26.47
C GLN A 139 -4.00 2.06 25.32
N LEU A 140 -3.25 1.87 24.22
CA LEU A 140 -3.35 2.69 23.01
C LEU A 140 -4.22 2.00 21.95
N LEU A 141 -5.53 1.95 22.18
CA LEU A 141 -6.51 1.28 21.34
C LEU A 141 -6.44 1.74 19.87
N GLY A 142 -6.31 3.04 19.62
CA GLY A 142 -6.22 3.56 18.27
C GLY A 142 -4.96 3.07 17.51
N LEU A 143 -3.86 2.87 18.22
CA LEU A 143 -2.64 2.30 17.63
C LEU A 143 -2.80 0.80 17.39
N ILE A 144 -3.42 0.07 18.33
CA ILE A 144 -3.71 -1.37 18.21
C ILE A 144 -4.56 -1.63 16.97
N GLU A 145 -5.68 -0.91 16.81
CA GLU A 145 -6.56 -1.01 15.64
C GLU A 145 -5.80 -0.67 14.35
N GLY A 146 -4.98 0.39 14.37
CA GLY A 146 -4.16 0.79 13.24
C GLY A 146 -3.13 -0.27 12.81
N ILE A 147 -2.51 -0.96 13.77
CA ILE A 147 -1.57 -2.06 13.50
C ILE A 147 -2.31 -3.25 12.89
N HIS A 148 -3.45 -3.66 13.46
CA HIS A 148 -4.25 -4.76 12.90
C HIS A 148 -4.70 -4.46 11.48
N ALA A 149 -5.21 -3.27 11.21
CA ALA A 149 -5.60 -2.85 9.87
C ALA A 149 -4.42 -2.83 8.88
N ALA A 150 -3.21 -2.50 9.33
CA ALA A 150 -2.02 -2.54 8.49
C ALA A 150 -1.59 -3.98 8.17
N LEU A 151 -1.70 -4.90 9.13
CA LEU A 151 -1.39 -6.33 8.94
C LEU A 151 -2.41 -7.02 8.03
N ASP A 152 -3.70 -6.70 8.17
CA ASP A 152 -4.74 -7.31 7.34
C ASP A 152 -4.64 -6.85 5.88
N LYS A 153 -4.36 -5.56 5.63
CA LYS A 153 -4.08 -5.05 4.27
C LYS A 153 -2.88 -5.73 3.60
N ARG A 154 -1.87 -6.13 4.38
CA ARG A 154 -0.71 -6.87 3.83
C ARG A 154 -1.11 -8.27 3.40
N LYS A 155 -1.92 -8.97 4.22
CA LYS A 155 -2.44 -10.30 3.87
C LYS A 155 -3.33 -10.25 2.63
N GLU A 156 -4.20 -9.26 2.52
CA GLU A 156 -5.04 -9.08 1.31
C GLU A 156 -4.19 -8.88 0.05
N ASN A 157 -3.10 -8.10 0.13
CA ASN A 157 -2.18 -7.92 -0.99
C ASN A 157 -1.39 -9.18 -1.33
N GLU A 158 -0.98 -9.98 -0.35
CA GLU A 158 -0.32 -11.27 -0.56
C GLU A 158 -1.26 -12.32 -1.17
N GLU A 159 -2.55 -12.32 -0.79
CA GLU A 159 -3.57 -13.18 -1.39
C GLU A 159 -3.88 -12.79 -2.84
N LEU A 160 -3.82 -11.50 -3.18
CA LEU A 160 -3.99 -11.01 -4.56
C LEU A 160 -2.87 -11.43 -5.51
N ASP A 161 -1.66 -11.66 -4.99
CA ASP A 161 -0.50 -12.15 -5.76
C ASP A 161 -0.42 -13.69 -5.82
N SER A 162 -1.29 -14.42 -5.11
CA SER A 162 -1.34 -15.87 -5.21
C SER A 162 -1.97 -16.31 -6.53
N GLU A 163 -1.26 -17.15 -7.30
CA GLU A 163 -1.80 -17.78 -8.50
C GLU A 163 -3.10 -18.54 -8.15
N LEU A 164 -4.18 -18.27 -8.88
CA LEU A 164 -5.46 -18.96 -8.70
C LEU A 164 -5.25 -20.47 -8.70
N THR A 165 -5.72 -21.18 -7.67
CA THR A 165 -5.56 -22.63 -7.62
C THR A 165 -6.76 -23.36 -8.23
N ARG A 166 -6.58 -24.63 -8.61
CA ARG A 166 -7.71 -25.50 -9.02
C ARG A 166 -8.82 -25.53 -7.96
N THR A 167 -8.47 -25.47 -6.68
CA THR A 167 -9.43 -25.45 -5.57
C THR A 167 -10.29 -24.19 -5.60
N ASP A 168 -9.71 -23.04 -5.93
CA ASP A 168 -10.43 -21.77 -6.03
C ASP A 168 -11.42 -21.80 -7.19
N ILE A 169 -11.02 -22.39 -8.32
CA ILE A 169 -11.93 -22.61 -9.46
C ILE A 169 -13.11 -23.51 -9.05
N ILE A 170 -12.85 -24.61 -8.33
CA ILE A 170 -13.92 -25.51 -7.86
C ILE A 170 -14.89 -24.76 -6.94
N LYS A 171 -14.39 -23.96 -6.00
CA LYS A 171 -15.23 -23.13 -5.13
C LYS A 171 -16.07 -22.12 -5.94
N CYS A 172 -15.46 -21.47 -6.94
CA CYS A 172 -16.19 -20.54 -7.81
C CYS A 172 -17.33 -21.24 -8.55
N ILE A 173 -17.08 -22.42 -9.13
CA ILE A 173 -18.09 -23.23 -9.82
C ILE A 173 -19.28 -23.56 -8.89
N GLN A 174 -19.00 -23.93 -7.64
CA GLN A 174 -20.02 -24.26 -6.64
C GLN A 174 -20.85 -23.05 -6.18
N SER A 175 -20.36 -21.82 -6.38
CA SER A 175 -21.00 -20.58 -5.91
C SER A 175 -21.98 -19.95 -6.91
N GLU A 176 -22.27 -20.62 -8.04
CA GLU A 176 -23.18 -20.18 -9.12
C GLU A 176 -22.87 -18.82 -9.78
N LYS A 177 -21.76 -18.17 -9.44
CA LYS A 177 -21.29 -16.89 -10.04
C LYS A 177 -20.01 -17.07 -10.84
N VAL A 178 -20.04 -17.89 -11.90
CA VAL A 178 -18.82 -18.20 -12.66
C VAL A 178 -18.65 -17.28 -13.87
N ARG A 179 -17.72 -16.32 -13.77
CA ARG A 179 -17.13 -15.65 -14.93
C ARG A 179 -15.62 -15.55 -14.71
N PHE A 180 -14.83 -16.05 -15.65
CA PHE A 180 -13.36 -15.97 -15.63
C PHE A 180 -12.84 -15.03 -16.73
N ARG A 181 -13.63 -14.01 -17.05
CA ARG A 181 -13.28 -13.03 -18.08
C ARG A 181 -12.02 -12.26 -17.68
N GLY A 182 -11.00 -12.26 -18.54
CA GLY A 182 -9.75 -11.54 -18.30
C GLY A 182 -8.82 -12.15 -17.24
N VAL A 183 -9.15 -13.34 -16.73
CA VAL A 183 -8.40 -13.99 -15.64
C VAL A 183 -7.19 -14.75 -16.22
N ASN A 184 -6.08 -14.79 -15.48
CA ASN A 184 -4.96 -15.68 -15.80
C ASN A 184 -5.17 -17.03 -15.10
N LEU A 185 -5.37 -18.08 -15.89
CA LEU A 185 -5.52 -19.47 -15.44
C LEU A 185 -4.39 -20.35 -15.96
N SER A 186 -3.30 -19.75 -16.46
CA SER A 186 -2.23 -20.48 -17.16
C SER A 186 -1.66 -21.61 -16.32
N GLY A 187 -1.43 -22.76 -16.95
CA GLY A 187 -0.84 -23.95 -16.31
C GLY A 187 -1.79 -24.73 -15.40
N LEU A 188 -3.01 -24.25 -15.12
CA LEU A 188 -3.91 -24.95 -14.23
C LEU A 188 -4.43 -26.25 -14.81
N ASP A 189 -4.59 -27.25 -13.93
CA ASP A 189 -5.36 -28.43 -14.26
C ASP A 189 -6.84 -28.17 -13.98
N LEU A 190 -7.63 -28.07 -15.04
CA LEU A 190 -9.09 -27.95 -15.05
C LEU A 190 -9.78 -29.20 -15.62
N SER A 191 -9.04 -30.32 -15.71
CA SER A 191 -9.53 -31.58 -16.26
C SER A 191 -10.74 -32.09 -15.48
N LYS A 192 -11.69 -32.70 -16.20
CA LYS A 192 -12.92 -33.32 -15.67
C LYS A 192 -13.90 -32.36 -14.96
N LEU A 193 -13.65 -31.05 -14.96
CA LEU A 193 -14.58 -30.08 -14.39
C LEU A 193 -15.78 -29.85 -15.31
N ASP A 194 -16.93 -29.52 -14.70
CA ASP A 194 -18.06 -28.94 -15.43
C ASP A 194 -17.89 -27.42 -15.47
N LEU A 195 -17.57 -26.94 -16.66
CA LEU A 195 -17.32 -25.56 -17.02
C LEU A 195 -18.28 -25.14 -18.16
N SER A 196 -19.42 -25.81 -18.27
CA SER A 196 -20.44 -25.46 -19.25
C SER A 196 -20.97 -24.05 -18.98
N TYR A 197 -21.24 -23.30 -20.06
CA TYR A 197 -21.74 -21.92 -20.04
C TYR A 197 -20.80 -20.88 -19.40
N VAL A 198 -19.57 -21.25 -19.03
CA VAL A 198 -18.61 -20.32 -18.41
C VAL A 198 -18.08 -19.33 -19.43
N ASP A 199 -17.99 -18.06 -19.04
CA ASP A 199 -17.37 -17.00 -19.83
C ASP A 199 -15.88 -16.88 -19.49
N PHE A 200 -15.01 -17.35 -20.39
CA PHE A 200 -13.56 -17.21 -20.34
C PHE A 200 -13.05 -16.08 -21.24
N SER A 201 -13.91 -15.23 -21.81
CA SER A 201 -13.47 -14.24 -22.81
C SER A 201 -12.30 -13.40 -22.27
N TYR A 202 -11.30 -13.11 -23.11
CA TYR A 202 -10.09 -12.34 -22.75
C TYR A 202 -9.19 -12.99 -21.68
N ALA A 203 -9.46 -14.23 -21.25
CA ALA A 203 -8.61 -14.94 -20.28
C ALA A 203 -7.28 -15.39 -20.90
N CYS A 204 -6.26 -15.54 -20.04
CA CYS A 204 -5.01 -16.20 -20.37
C CYS A 204 -5.11 -17.67 -19.92
N LEU A 205 -5.25 -18.57 -20.89
CA LEU A 205 -5.39 -20.01 -20.72
C LEU A 205 -4.17 -20.74 -21.32
N LYS A 206 -2.94 -20.21 -21.16
CA LYS A 206 -1.76 -20.89 -21.71
C LYS A 206 -1.50 -22.19 -20.96
N ASN A 207 -1.23 -23.27 -21.68
CA ASN A 207 -0.86 -24.57 -21.11
C ASN A 207 -1.87 -25.11 -20.07
N VAL A 208 -3.16 -24.80 -20.20
CA VAL A 208 -4.20 -25.27 -19.27
C VAL A 208 -4.64 -26.69 -19.65
N PHE A 209 -4.87 -27.55 -18.66
CA PHE A 209 -5.38 -28.90 -18.90
C PHE A 209 -6.91 -28.91 -18.78
N PHE A 210 -7.60 -29.06 -19.91
CA PHE A 210 -9.05 -29.23 -20.01
C PHE A 210 -9.44 -30.68 -20.35
N SER A 211 -8.56 -31.66 -20.08
CA SER A 211 -8.81 -33.04 -20.49
C SER A 211 -10.10 -33.59 -19.88
N ARG A 212 -11.01 -34.10 -20.71
CA ARG A 212 -12.33 -34.61 -20.30
C ARG A 212 -13.22 -33.58 -19.58
N ALA A 213 -12.93 -32.29 -19.67
CA ALA A 213 -13.80 -31.25 -19.11
C ALA A 213 -15.07 -31.09 -19.94
N ASN A 214 -16.18 -30.71 -19.29
CA ASN A 214 -17.38 -30.26 -20.00
C ASN A 214 -17.30 -28.75 -20.17
N LEU A 215 -17.14 -28.28 -21.41
CA LEU A 215 -17.05 -26.87 -21.76
C LEU A 215 -18.20 -26.45 -22.68
N GLN A 216 -19.29 -27.23 -22.75
CA GLN A 216 -20.43 -26.94 -23.61
C GLN A 216 -20.91 -25.50 -23.44
N CYS A 217 -21.13 -24.79 -24.55
CA CYS A 217 -21.57 -23.38 -24.57
C CYS A 217 -20.64 -22.39 -23.85
N ALA A 218 -19.39 -22.76 -23.57
CA ALA A 218 -18.41 -21.84 -22.98
C ALA A 218 -17.94 -20.79 -24.01
N LYS A 219 -17.61 -19.60 -23.53
CA LYS A 219 -17.15 -18.48 -24.36
C LYS A 219 -15.65 -18.30 -24.23
N PHE A 220 -14.93 -18.37 -25.35
CA PHE A 220 -13.49 -18.21 -25.46
C PHE A 220 -13.10 -17.04 -26.37
N ARG A 221 -13.95 -16.01 -26.43
CA ARG A 221 -13.67 -14.86 -27.28
C ARG A 221 -12.37 -14.17 -26.87
N ASP A 222 -11.48 -13.94 -27.84
CA ASP A 222 -10.20 -13.24 -27.64
C ASP A 222 -9.33 -13.86 -26.51
N VAL A 223 -9.44 -15.18 -26.30
CA VAL A 223 -8.66 -15.94 -25.32
C VAL A 223 -7.27 -16.29 -25.85
N ASP A 224 -6.26 -16.29 -24.97
CA ASP A 224 -4.96 -16.90 -25.27
C ASP A 224 -4.88 -18.32 -24.71
N ALA A 225 -5.20 -19.32 -25.52
CA ALA A 225 -5.19 -20.75 -25.17
C ALA A 225 -4.02 -21.51 -25.83
N GLU A 226 -2.89 -20.83 -26.06
CA GLU A 226 -1.67 -21.44 -26.58
C GLU A 226 -1.24 -22.65 -25.73
N GLY A 227 -1.00 -23.79 -26.38
CA GLY A 227 -0.55 -25.02 -25.71
C GLY A 227 -1.58 -25.70 -24.79
N SER A 228 -2.83 -25.22 -24.73
CA SER A 228 -3.88 -25.86 -23.90
C SER A 228 -4.27 -27.26 -24.38
N ILE A 229 -4.62 -28.13 -23.44
CA ILE A 229 -4.94 -29.54 -23.70
C ILE A 229 -6.44 -29.81 -23.51
N PHE A 230 -7.16 -30.00 -24.61
CA PHE A 230 -8.60 -30.29 -24.65
C PHE A 230 -8.90 -31.77 -24.95
N HIS A 231 -7.98 -32.69 -24.64
CA HIS A 231 -8.13 -34.11 -24.99
C HIS A 231 -9.44 -34.70 -24.42
N ASN A 232 -10.27 -35.28 -25.30
CA ASN A 232 -11.60 -35.81 -24.97
C ASN A 232 -12.54 -34.81 -24.25
N ALA A 233 -12.35 -33.50 -24.42
CA ALA A 233 -13.24 -32.49 -23.84
C ALA A 233 -14.53 -32.32 -24.67
N THR A 234 -15.61 -31.89 -24.02
CA THR A 234 -16.86 -31.49 -24.70
C THR A 234 -16.82 -30.00 -25.00
N LEU A 235 -16.63 -29.62 -26.27
CA LEU A 235 -16.56 -28.24 -26.77
C LEU A 235 -17.77 -27.87 -27.65
N ARG A 236 -18.91 -28.51 -27.41
CA ARG A 236 -20.13 -28.31 -28.20
C ARG A 236 -20.61 -26.88 -28.05
N GLU A 237 -20.99 -26.25 -29.17
CA GLU A 237 -21.59 -24.91 -29.18
C GLU A 237 -20.72 -23.81 -28.52
N CYS A 238 -19.39 -24.01 -28.46
CA CYS A 238 -18.45 -23.01 -27.94
C CYS A 238 -18.18 -21.88 -28.93
N GLU A 239 -17.83 -20.70 -28.41
CA GLU A 239 -17.41 -19.54 -29.20
C GLU A 239 -15.89 -19.31 -29.09
N PHE A 240 -15.13 -19.47 -30.17
CA PHE A 240 -13.67 -19.28 -30.21
C PHE A 240 -13.23 -18.07 -31.05
N THR A 241 -14.10 -17.10 -31.30
CA THR A 241 -13.76 -15.94 -32.14
C THR A 241 -12.58 -15.16 -31.55
N GLY A 242 -11.52 -14.98 -32.35
CA GLY A 242 -10.30 -14.28 -31.93
C GLY A 242 -9.40 -15.09 -30.98
N ALA A 243 -9.74 -16.34 -30.66
CA ALA A 243 -8.95 -17.16 -29.76
C ALA A 243 -7.60 -17.58 -30.38
N ASN A 244 -6.52 -17.49 -29.62
CA ASN A 244 -5.25 -18.13 -29.96
C ASN A 244 -5.27 -19.59 -29.49
N LEU A 245 -5.30 -20.53 -30.44
CA LEU A 245 -5.28 -21.98 -30.18
C LEU A 245 -4.01 -22.62 -30.75
N ARG A 246 -2.94 -21.85 -30.94
CA ARG A 246 -1.66 -22.36 -31.43
C ARG A 246 -1.12 -23.42 -30.47
N GLY A 247 -0.78 -24.59 -31.01
CA GLY A 247 -0.26 -25.70 -30.20
C GLY A 247 -1.31 -26.37 -29.30
N ALA A 248 -2.59 -25.98 -29.37
CA ALA A 248 -3.63 -26.59 -28.56
C ALA A 248 -3.93 -28.02 -29.02
N LEU A 249 -4.09 -28.96 -28.08
CA LEU A 249 -4.35 -30.37 -28.35
C LEU A 249 -5.85 -30.68 -28.25
N LEU A 250 -6.49 -30.86 -29.40
CA LEU A 250 -7.95 -31.13 -29.51
C LEU A 250 -8.28 -32.60 -29.79
N ALA A 251 -7.33 -33.53 -29.65
CA ALA A 251 -7.53 -34.94 -29.97
C ALA A 251 -8.71 -35.53 -29.19
N GLY A 252 -9.72 -36.05 -29.90
CA GLY A 252 -10.93 -36.62 -29.31
C GLY A 252 -11.92 -35.59 -28.75
N ALA A 253 -11.66 -34.28 -28.88
CA ALA A 253 -12.59 -33.26 -28.44
C ALA A 253 -13.85 -33.22 -29.31
N ASN A 254 -15.02 -33.04 -28.70
CA ASN A 254 -16.27 -32.88 -29.41
C ASN A 254 -16.54 -31.40 -29.73
N LEU A 255 -16.27 -31.01 -30.98
CA LEU A 255 -16.43 -29.64 -31.50
C LEU A 255 -17.75 -29.42 -32.25
N GLN A 256 -18.76 -30.28 -32.08
CA GLN A 256 -20.03 -30.14 -32.79
C GLN A 256 -20.64 -28.75 -32.55
N SER A 257 -20.96 -28.05 -33.65
CA SER A 257 -21.52 -26.69 -33.64
C SER A 257 -20.64 -25.62 -32.96
N ALA A 258 -19.35 -25.88 -32.74
CA ALA A 258 -18.42 -24.86 -32.24
C ALA A 258 -18.12 -23.80 -33.31
N ASN A 259 -18.13 -22.53 -32.91
CA ASN A 259 -17.72 -21.42 -33.78
C ASN A 259 -16.20 -21.21 -33.69
N LEU A 260 -15.48 -21.71 -34.69
CA LEU A 260 -14.02 -21.58 -34.84
C LEU A 260 -13.60 -20.42 -35.76
N GLN A 261 -14.51 -19.53 -36.16
CA GLN A 261 -14.17 -18.45 -37.08
C GLN A 261 -13.19 -17.45 -36.46
N GLY A 262 -12.16 -17.06 -37.22
CA GLY A 262 -11.21 -16.03 -36.81
C GLY A 262 -10.33 -16.43 -35.64
N ASN A 263 -10.20 -17.72 -35.34
CA ASN A 263 -9.21 -18.21 -34.39
C ASN A 263 -7.84 -18.38 -35.07
N TYR A 264 -6.78 -18.41 -34.26
CA TYR A 264 -5.44 -18.77 -34.70
C TYR A 264 -5.18 -20.23 -34.32
N PHE A 265 -5.56 -21.15 -35.20
CA PHE A 265 -5.32 -22.59 -35.03
C PHE A 265 -4.27 -23.10 -36.02
N THR A 266 -3.26 -23.80 -35.50
CA THR A 266 -2.28 -24.55 -36.32
C THR A 266 -2.42 -26.03 -36.00
N PRO A 267 -2.90 -26.87 -36.93
CA PRO A 267 -2.94 -28.32 -36.73
C PRO A 267 -1.52 -28.85 -36.50
N ILE A 268 -1.35 -29.75 -35.52
CA ILE A 268 -0.13 -30.54 -35.31
C ILE A 268 -0.39 -31.98 -35.77
#